data_AF-A0AAV5SPC0-F1
#
_entry.id   AF-A0AAV5SPC0-F1
#
_cell.length_a   1.000
_cell.length_b   1.000
_cell.length_c   1.000
_cell.angle_alpha   90.00
_cell.angle_beta   90.00
_cell.angle_gamma   90.00
#
_symmetry.space_group_name_H-M   'P 1'
#
loop_
_entity.id
_entity.type
_entity.pdbx_description
1 polymer ?
#
loop_
_entity_poly.entity_id
_entity_poly.type
_entity_poly.pdbx_seq_one_letter_code
_entity_poly.pdbx_strand_id
1 'polypeptide(L)'
;IDSELNLPPYLRGIGWRNVEKELRKDLRLVSSLRPISYDINLNVSVRGYGGAERSTFDGSISIVLNATSPINEIKLHSVGLNIKRV
;
A
#
# COMPACT_ATOMS: atom_id res chain seq x y z
N ILE A 1 -16.12 23.21 18.33
CA ILE A 1 -16.59 21.80 18.36
C ILE A 1 -16.15 21.21 17.04
N ASP A 2 -15.08 20.42 17.05
CA ASP A 2 -14.47 19.89 15.84
C ASP A 2 -15.46 18.94 15.14
N SER A 3 -15.97 19.35 13.98
CA SER A 3 -16.90 18.52 13.22
C SER A 3 -16.13 17.37 12.55
N GLU A 4 -16.73 16.17 12.49
CA GLU A 4 -16.14 15.00 11.84
C GLU A 4 -15.76 15.24 10.36
N LEU A 5 -16.36 16.25 9.72
CA LEU A 5 -16.03 16.65 8.35
C LEU A 5 -14.60 17.16 8.21
N ASN A 6 -13.99 17.65 9.29
CA ASN A 6 -12.59 18.10 9.32
C ASN A 6 -11.60 16.95 9.45
N LEU A 7 -12.08 15.74 9.79
CA LEU A 7 -11.21 14.57 9.86
C LEU A 7 -10.88 14.04 8.45
N PRO A 8 -9.66 13.53 8.25
CA PRO A 8 -9.34 12.71 7.09
C PRO A 8 -10.36 11.57 6.91
N PRO A 9 -10.73 11.19 5.68
CA PRO A 9 -11.77 10.20 5.43
C PRO A 9 -11.58 8.87 6.18
N TYR A 10 -10.34 8.42 6.36
CA TYR A 10 -10.02 7.18 7.06
C TYR A 10 -10.18 7.24 8.58
N LEU A 11 -10.43 8.42 9.16
CA LEU A 11 -10.69 8.63 10.59
C LEU A 11 -12.16 8.94 10.89
N ARG A 12 -13.03 8.95 9.88
CA ARG A 12 -14.46 9.22 10.07
C ARG A 12 -15.19 7.96 10.51
N GLY A 13 -16.19 8.11 11.38
CA GLY A 13 -17.04 6.99 11.83
C GLY A 13 -16.41 6.01 12.82
N ILE A 14 -15.14 6.22 13.24
CA ILE A 14 -14.45 5.35 14.21
C ILE A 14 -14.61 5.84 15.66
N GLY A 15 -15.23 7.01 15.89
CA GLY A 15 -15.42 7.62 17.20
C GLY A 15 -14.16 8.33 17.74
N TRP A 16 -14.35 9.47 18.42
CA TRP A 16 -13.27 10.41 18.75
C TRP A 16 -12.11 9.81 19.58
N ARG A 17 -12.40 8.87 20.49
CA ARG A 17 -11.37 8.16 21.27
C ARG A 17 -10.41 7.33 20.40
N ASN A 18 -10.92 6.77 19.30
CA ASN A 18 -10.11 5.99 18.37
C ASN A 18 -9.37 6.92 17.40
N VAL A 19 -9.97 8.07 17.02
CA VAL A 19 -9.31 9.10 16.22
C VAL A 19 -8.00 9.54 16.85
N GLU A 20 -8.00 9.88 18.15
CA GLU A 20 -6.79 10.30 18.84
C GLU A 20 -5.71 9.20 18.86
N LYS A 21 -6.12 7.94 19.03
CA LYS A 21 -5.21 6.78 18.98
C LYS A 21 -4.59 6.60 17.59
N GLU A 22 -5.39 6.73 16.54
CA GLU A 22 -4.91 6.60 15.16
C GLU A 22 -4.02 7.78 14.74
N LEU A 23 -4.34 8.99 15.17
CA LEU A 23 -3.49 10.18 14.92
C LEU A 23 -2.09 10.08 15.55
N ARG A 24 -1.94 9.29 16.62
CA ARG A 24 -0.63 9.05 17.26
C ARG A 24 0.22 8.01 16.55
N LYS A 25 -0.32 7.27 15.56
CA LYS A 25 0.46 6.29 14.81
C LYS A 25 1.26 6.97 13.71
N ASP A 26 2.56 6.67 13.63
CA ASP A 26 3.34 7.01 12.44
C ASP A 26 3.00 6.03 11.32
N LEU A 27 2.32 6.52 10.30
CA LEU A 27 1.90 5.74 9.13
C LEU A 27 2.98 5.70 8.02
N ARG A 28 4.13 6.36 8.24
CA ARG A 28 5.20 6.42 7.24
C ARG A 28 6.06 5.16 7.30
N LEU A 29 6.59 4.77 6.15
CA LEU A 29 7.64 3.76 6.08
C LEU A 29 8.95 4.31 6.66
N VAL A 30 9.84 3.39 7.04
CA VAL A 30 11.18 3.72 7.55
C VAL A 30 11.98 4.45 6.46
N SER A 31 12.66 5.54 6.84
CA SER A 31 13.42 6.38 5.91
C SER A 31 14.79 5.79 5.52
N SER A 32 15.25 4.79 6.26
CA SER A 32 16.54 4.10 6.07
C SER A 32 16.54 3.10 4.91
N LEU A 33 15.38 2.80 4.33
CA LEU A 33 15.24 1.90 3.19
C LEU A 33 14.65 2.67 2.02
N ARG A 34 15.39 2.78 0.92
CA ARG A 34 14.96 3.52 -0.27
C ARG A 34 15.02 2.63 -1.51
N PRO A 35 14.01 2.67 -2.38
CA PRO A 35 14.08 1.98 -3.66
C PRO A 35 15.07 2.68 -4.60
N ILE A 36 15.83 1.87 -5.33
CA ILE A 36 16.71 2.31 -6.42
C ILE A 36 15.99 2.14 -7.76
N SER A 37 15.38 0.97 -7.96
CA SER A 37 14.68 0.64 -9.20
C SER A 37 13.57 -0.38 -8.97
N TYR A 38 12.64 -0.38 -9.91
CA TYR A 38 11.52 -1.30 -9.99
C TYR A 38 11.49 -1.92 -11.37
N ASP A 39 11.37 -3.24 -11.43
CA ASP A 39 11.02 -3.97 -12.64
C ASP A 39 9.64 -4.58 -12.43
N ILE A 40 8.66 -4.10 -13.21
CA ILE A 40 7.25 -4.42 -13.04
C ILE A 40 6.76 -5.08 -14.33
N ASN A 41 6.35 -6.34 -14.20
CA ASN A 41 5.76 -7.11 -15.29
C ASN A 41 4.30 -7.38 -14.96
N LEU A 42 3.40 -6.85 -15.79
CA LEU A 42 1.95 -6.98 -15.63
C LEU A 42 1.35 -7.69 -16.83
N ASN A 43 0.55 -8.70 -16.55
CA ASN A 43 -0.35 -9.33 -17.49
C ASN A 43 -1.78 -8.89 -17.17
N VAL A 44 -2.35 -8.04 -18.02
CA VAL A 44 -3.64 -7.40 -17.78
C VAL A 44 -4.69 -8.03 -18.67
N SER A 45 -5.78 -8.50 -18.06
CA SER A 45 -6.99 -8.93 -18.75
C SER A 45 -8.03 -7.83 -18.62
N VAL A 46 -8.52 -7.32 -19.75
CA VAL A 46 -9.54 -6.25 -19.79
C VAL A 46 -10.88 -6.83 -20.19
N ARG A 47 -11.91 -6.61 -19.38
CA ARG A 47 -13.27 -7.11 -19.68
C ARG A 47 -13.72 -6.70 -21.07
N GLY A 48 -14.22 -7.66 -21.85
CA GLY A 48 -14.71 -7.43 -23.21
C GLY A 48 -13.63 -7.36 -24.28
N TYR A 49 -12.35 -7.45 -23.90
CA TYR A 49 -11.23 -7.60 -24.83
C TYR A 49 -10.64 -9.02 -24.70
N GLY A 50 -10.35 -9.68 -25.83
CA GLY A 50 -9.73 -11.01 -25.83
C GLY A 50 -10.56 -12.11 -25.13
N GLY A 51 -11.88 -11.95 -25.00
CA GLY A 51 -12.75 -12.92 -24.33
C GLY A 51 -12.71 -12.90 -22.80
N ALA A 52 -12.06 -11.91 -22.17
CA ALA A 52 -12.00 -11.83 -20.72
C ALA A 52 -13.36 -11.45 -20.10
N GLU A 53 -13.85 -12.26 -19.15
CA GLU A 53 -15.13 -12.05 -18.44
C GLU A 53 -15.10 -10.88 -17.45
N ARG A 54 -13.92 -10.56 -16.91
CA ARG A 54 -13.70 -9.50 -15.91
C ARG A 54 -12.33 -8.85 -16.09
N SER A 55 -12.20 -7.63 -15.58
CA SER A 55 -10.93 -6.92 -15.57
C SER A 55 -10.08 -7.37 -14.38
N THR A 56 -8.94 -7.98 -14.64
CA THR A 56 -8.01 -8.50 -13.63
C THR A 56 -6.58 -8.32 -14.13
N PHE A 57 -5.61 -8.43 -13.22
CA PHE A 57 -4.22 -8.52 -13.60
C PHE A 57 -3.49 -9.54 -12.72
N ASP A 58 -2.52 -10.20 -13.32
CA ASP A 58 -1.48 -10.94 -12.62
C ASP A 58 -0.14 -10.30 -12.97
N GLY A 59 0.85 -10.44 -12.11
CA GLY A 59 2.15 -9.85 -12.39
C GLY A 59 3.21 -10.21 -11.37
N SER A 60 4.42 -9.72 -11.63
CA SER A 60 5.56 -9.83 -10.76
C SER A 60 6.27 -8.49 -10.67
N ILE A 61 6.80 -8.18 -9.50
CA ILE A 61 7.62 -7.01 -9.27
C ILE A 61 8.95 -7.45 -8.66
N SER A 62 10.04 -6.91 -9.19
CA SER A 62 11.36 -6.97 -8.56
C SER A 62 11.73 -5.57 -8.10
N ILE A 63 12.11 -5.44 -6.84
CA ILE A 63 12.43 -4.15 -6.21
C ILE A 63 13.88 -4.18 -5.77
N VAL A 64 14.70 -3.29 -6.30
CA VAL A 64 16.07 -3.09 -5.82
C VAL A 64 16.03 -2.03 -4.73
N LEU A 65 16.46 -2.40 -3.52
CA LEU A 65 16.42 -1.54 -2.34
C LEU A 65 17.83 -1.19 -1.87
N ASN A 66 18.03 0.05 -1.43
CA ASN A 66 19.22 0.51 -0.72
C ASN A 66 18.89 0.73 0.75
N ALA A 67 19.66 0.11 1.64
CA ALA A 67 19.55 0.31 3.09
C ALA A 67 20.71 1.19 3.57
N THR A 68 20.40 2.36 4.14
CA THR A 68 21.41 3.28 4.69
C THR A 68 21.80 2.95 6.13
N SER A 69 21.09 2.02 6.78
CA SER A 69 21.41 1.47 8.10
C SER A 69 21.03 -0.01 8.14
N PRO A 70 21.56 -0.82 9.09
CA PRO A 70 21.10 -2.19 9.29
C PRO A 70 19.58 -2.24 9.56
N ILE A 71 18.89 -3.18 8.91
CA ILE A 71 17.44 -3.37 9.02
C ILE A 71 17.14 -4.87 9.07
N ASN A 72 16.25 -5.27 9.98
CA ASN A 72 15.85 -6.67 10.15
C ASN A 72 14.52 -7.01 9.44
N GLU A 73 13.73 -6.00 9.09
CA GLU A 73 12.41 -6.16 8.49
C GLU A 73 12.18 -5.12 7.39
N ILE A 74 11.73 -5.59 6.22
CA ILE A 74 11.35 -4.73 5.09
C ILE A 74 9.84 -4.52 5.13
N LYS A 75 9.40 -3.27 5.33
CA LYS A 75 7.98 -2.88 5.28
C LYS A 75 7.68 -2.17 3.97
N LEU A 76 6.65 -2.64 3.27
CA LEU A 76 6.19 -2.08 2.00
C LEU A 76 4.66 -1.87 2.07
N HIS A 77 4.15 -1.01 1.19
CA HIS A 77 2.71 -0.84 1.01
C HIS A 77 2.15 -1.93 0.10
N SER A 78 1.00 -2.49 0.47
CA SER A 78 0.21 -3.38 -0.38
C SER A 78 -1.27 -3.22 -0.03
N VAL A 79 -2.13 -3.03 -1.04
CA VAL A 79 -3.58 -2.88 -0.87
C VAL A 79 -4.28 -3.60 -2.02
N GLY A 80 -5.22 -4.49 -1.71
CA GLY A 80 -6.03 -5.19 -2.71
C GLY A 80 -5.25 -6.19 -3.58
N LEU A 81 -4.05 -6.59 -3.17
CA LEU A 81 -3.22 -7.56 -3.88
C LEU A 81 -3.26 -8.93 -3.19
N ASN A 82 -3.42 -9.99 -3.97
CA ASN A 82 -3.21 -11.36 -3.49
C ASN A 82 -1.78 -11.81 -3.82
N ILE A 83 -0.89 -11.75 -2.83
CA ILE A 83 0.54 -12.06 -3.00
C ILE A 83 0.73 -13.57 -2.95
N LYS A 84 1.05 -14.17 -4.10
CA LYS A 84 1.24 -15.63 -4.23
C LYS A 84 2.62 -16.10 -3.79
N ARG A 85 3.66 -15.28 -3.97
CA ARG A 85 5.05 -15.58 -3.63
C ARG A 85 5.84 -14.29 -3.38
N VAL A 86 6.75 -14.34 -2.41
CA VAL A 86 7.76 -13.32 -2.11
C VAL A 86 9.13 -13.94 -2.27
#